data_AF-A0A1A6AKY1-F1
#
_entry.id   AF-A0A1A6AKY1-F1
#
_cell.length_a   1.000
_cell.length_b   1.000
_cell.length_c   1.000
_cell.angle_alpha   90.00
_cell.angle_beta   90.00
_cell.angle_gamma   90.00
#
_symmetry.space_group_name_H-M   'P 1'
#
loop_
_entity.id
_entity.type
_entity.pdbx_description
1 polymer ?
#
loop_
_entity_poly.entity_id
_entity_poly.type
_entity_poly.pdbx_seq_one_letter_code
_entity_poly.pdbx_strand_id
1 'polypeptide(L)'
;MFIINCSEGLIPHANSIQNNLEEERRLFYVGVTRAIDNLTLCYSSTIRKKAVDVSRFIEECDLLNSGELMKNCGLEVGDYVVHKVFGSGKIIDKGDNCLKVLFSDNREIGFDFSVLYNGQLMKDAARKCL
;
A
#
# COMPACT_ATOMS: atom_id res chain seq x y z
N MET A 1 -6.70 0.78 8.00
CA MET A 1 -6.11 0.47 9.32
C MET A 1 -4.68 0.97 9.33
N PHE A 2 -4.22 1.53 10.44
CA PHE A 2 -2.83 1.96 10.61
C PHE A 2 -2.16 1.08 11.66
N ILE A 3 -1.05 0.44 11.30
CA ILE A 3 -0.15 -0.19 12.27
C ILE A 3 1.06 0.73 12.40
N ILE A 4 1.20 1.31 13.58
CA ILE A 4 2.29 2.22 13.91
C ILE A 4 3.43 1.47 14.58
N ASN A 5 4.60 2.09 14.61
CA ASN A 5 5.79 1.57 15.30
C ASN A 5 6.26 0.20 14.78
N CYS A 6 6.13 -0.03 13.47
CA CYS A 6 6.71 -1.18 12.78
C CYS A 6 8.24 -1.04 12.64
N SER A 7 8.91 -0.86 13.77
CA SER A 7 10.35 -0.66 13.92
C SER A 7 10.89 -1.72 14.89
N GLU A 8 12.12 -2.15 14.67
CA GLU A 8 12.74 -3.20 15.47
C GLU A 8 12.85 -2.78 16.95
N GLY A 9 12.49 -3.70 17.86
CA GLY A 9 12.42 -3.45 19.29
C GLY A 9 11.12 -2.82 19.78
N LEU A 10 10.25 -2.34 18.88
CA LEU A 10 8.85 -1.98 19.19
C LEU A 10 7.90 -3.07 18.70
N ILE A 11 8.01 -3.46 17.42
CA ILE A 11 7.30 -4.59 16.82
C ILE A 11 8.33 -5.38 16.02
N PRO A 12 8.76 -6.57 16.45
CA PRO A 12 8.47 -7.20 17.74
C PRO A 12 9.03 -6.40 18.93
N HIS A 13 8.33 -6.42 20.06
CA HIS A 13 8.80 -5.74 21.27
C HIS A 13 10.10 -6.36 21.78
N ALA A 14 11.07 -5.53 22.21
CA ALA A 14 12.41 -5.96 22.61
C ALA A 14 12.43 -7.14 23.60
N ASN A 15 11.50 -7.19 24.56
CA ASN A 15 11.41 -8.28 25.55
C ASN A 15 10.89 -9.60 24.95
N SER A 16 10.13 -9.52 23.87
CA SER A 16 9.51 -10.68 23.22
C SER A 16 10.44 -11.33 22.19
N ILE A 17 11.50 -10.64 21.75
CA ILE A 17 12.41 -11.12 20.69
C ILE A 17 13.05 -12.48 21.03
N GLN A 18 13.43 -12.71 22.29
CA GLN A 18 14.12 -13.95 22.67
C GLN A 18 13.16 -15.13 22.90
N ASN A 19 12.00 -14.91 23.53
CA ASN A 19 11.19 -16.00 24.06
C ASN A 19 9.76 -16.06 23.50
N ASN A 20 9.21 -14.96 23.00
CA ASN A 20 7.79 -14.84 22.63
C ASN A 20 7.58 -14.26 21.22
N LEU A 21 8.57 -14.43 20.34
CA LEU A 21 8.54 -13.82 19.01
C LEU A 21 7.37 -14.33 18.16
N GLU A 22 7.00 -15.61 18.30
CA GLU A 22 5.83 -16.18 17.60
C GLU A 22 4.51 -15.52 18.03
N GLU A 23 4.38 -15.12 19.28
CA GLU A 23 3.18 -14.44 19.76
C GLU A 23 3.09 -13.01 19.22
N GLU A 24 4.22 -12.28 19.18
CA GLU A 24 4.29 -10.97 18.51
C GLU A 24 3.96 -11.09 17.01
N ARG A 25 4.41 -12.15 16.35
CA ARG A 25 4.10 -12.41 14.94
C ARG A 25 2.60 -12.65 14.75
N ARG A 26 1.95 -13.37 15.66
CA ARG A 26 0.48 -13.54 15.67
C ARG A 26 -0.25 -12.23 15.88
N LEU A 27 0.22 -11.38 16.81
CA LEU A 27 -0.35 -10.05 17.03
C LEU A 27 -0.23 -9.19 15.78
N PHE A 28 0.92 -9.19 15.12
CA PHE A 28 1.14 -8.50 13.85
C PHE A 28 0.19 -9.02 12.76
N TYR A 29 0.11 -10.34 12.58
CA TYR A 29 -0.80 -10.98 11.61
C TYR A 29 -2.27 -10.65 11.87
N VAL A 30 -2.73 -10.69 13.12
CA VAL A 30 -4.09 -10.28 13.49
C VAL A 30 -4.31 -8.82 13.15
N GLY A 31 -3.32 -7.96 13.39
CA GLY A 31 -3.33 -6.57 12.94
C GLY A 31 -3.53 -6.48 11.43
N VAL A 32 -2.63 -7.06 10.65
CA VAL A 32 -2.68 -7.06 9.18
C VAL A 32 -4.04 -7.53 8.65
N THR A 33 -4.56 -8.63 9.17
CA THR A 33 -5.85 -9.21 8.74
C THR A 33 -7.09 -8.44 9.21
N ARG A 34 -6.96 -7.45 10.11
CA ARG A 34 -8.07 -6.52 10.42
C ARG A 34 -8.27 -5.47 9.33
N ALA A 35 -7.28 -5.22 8.49
CA ALA A 35 -7.42 -4.28 7.39
C ALA A 35 -8.28 -4.90 6.28
N ILE A 36 -9.38 -4.23 5.93
CA ILE A 36 -10.27 -4.66 4.85
C ILE A 36 -9.79 -4.05 3.52
N ASP A 37 -9.80 -2.71 3.43
CA ASP A 37 -9.48 -2.03 2.17
C ASP A 37 -8.03 -1.56 2.10
N ASN A 38 -7.53 -0.94 3.17
CA ASN A 38 -6.24 -0.29 3.18
C ASN A 38 -5.50 -0.58 4.49
N LEU A 39 -4.26 -1.04 4.36
CA LEU A 39 -3.32 -1.21 5.46
C LEU A 39 -2.17 -0.22 5.26
N THR A 40 -1.93 0.61 6.28
CA THR A 40 -0.78 1.52 6.29
C THR A 40 0.13 1.12 7.43
N LEU A 41 1.37 0.75 7.09
CA LEU A 41 2.42 0.40 8.03
C LEU A 41 3.35 1.60 8.20
N CYS A 42 3.56 2.04 9.43
CA CYS A 42 4.41 3.17 9.74
C CYS A 42 5.62 2.72 10.56
N TYR A 43 6.82 3.09 10.12
CA TYR A 43 8.05 2.90 10.86
C TYR A 43 8.74 4.25 11.07
N SER A 44 9.58 4.35 12.10
CA SER A 44 10.41 5.53 12.36
C SER A 44 11.88 5.16 12.18
N SER A 45 12.59 5.91 11.32
CA SER A 45 14.03 5.71 11.11
C SER A 45 14.88 6.12 12.32
N THR A 46 14.35 6.97 13.20
CA THR A 46 15.05 7.41 14.42
C THR A 46 14.09 7.54 15.58
N ILE A 47 14.41 6.91 16.72
CA ILE A 47 13.65 6.99 17.97
C ILE A 47 14.60 7.41 19.08
N ARG A 48 14.27 8.48 19.81
CA ARG A 48 15.09 9.01 20.91
C ARG A 48 16.58 9.20 20.52
N LYS A 49 16.83 9.72 19.31
CA LYS A 49 18.16 9.94 18.70
C LYS A 49 18.96 8.67 18.41
N LYS A 50 18.35 7.49 18.47
CA LYS A 50 18.95 6.24 18.00
C LYS A 50 18.34 5.88 16.65
N ALA A 51 19.18 5.51 15.69
CA ALA A 51 18.71 4.89 14.47
C ALA A 51 18.01 3.58 14.84
N VAL A 52 16.85 3.34 14.22
CA VAL A 52 16.08 2.12 14.43
C VAL A 52 15.76 1.53 13.08
N ASP A 53 16.01 0.24 12.96
CA ASP A 53 15.75 -0.52 11.75
C ASP A 53 14.26 -0.79 11.57
N VAL A 54 13.87 -1.11 10.34
CA VAL A 54 12.50 -1.53 10.03
C VAL A 54 12.22 -2.85 10.75
N SER A 55 10.97 -3.06 11.17
CA SER A 55 10.56 -4.33 11.74
C SER A 55 10.85 -5.50 10.79
N ARG A 56 11.48 -6.55 11.33
CA ARG A 56 11.68 -7.82 10.59
C ARG A 56 10.40 -8.40 9.98
N PHE A 57 9.23 -8.15 10.58
CA PHE A 57 7.96 -8.67 10.06
C PHE A 57 7.54 -8.02 8.73
N ILE A 58 7.98 -6.78 8.47
CA ILE A 58 7.72 -6.13 7.18
C ILE A 58 8.58 -6.79 6.09
N GLU A 59 9.86 -7.05 6.39
CA GLU A 59 10.77 -7.76 5.49
C GLU A 59 10.30 -9.18 5.21
N GLU A 60 9.86 -9.92 6.25
CA GLU A 60 9.27 -11.27 6.11
C GLU A 60 8.04 -11.33 5.19
N CYS A 61 7.31 -10.21 5.06
CA CYS A 61 6.11 -10.13 4.24
C CYS A 61 6.39 -9.63 2.81
N ASP A 62 7.65 -9.41 2.43
CA ASP A 62 8.07 -8.86 1.13
C ASP A 62 7.38 -7.52 0.76
N LEU A 63 6.84 -6.80 1.75
CA LEU A 63 6.05 -5.58 1.54
C LEU A 63 6.89 -4.37 1.11
N LEU A 64 8.22 -4.46 1.25
CA LEU A 64 9.15 -3.38 0.91
C LEU A 64 9.59 -3.40 -0.56
N ASN A 65 9.23 -4.43 -1.32
CA ASN A 65 9.44 -4.47 -2.76
C ASN A 65 8.42 -3.54 -3.45
N SER A 66 8.68 -2.24 -3.35
CA SER A 66 7.88 -1.14 -3.93
C SER A 66 7.57 -1.34 -5.43
N GLY A 67 8.43 -2.05 -6.16
CA GLY A 67 8.18 -2.42 -7.56
C GLY A 67 7.05 -3.44 -7.77
N GLU A 68 6.72 -4.27 -6.78
CA GLU A 68 5.64 -5.27 -6.89
C GLU A 68 4.28 -4.71 -6.51
N LEU A 69 4.18 -3.70 -5.64
CA LEU A 69 2.90 -2.99 -5.40
C LEU A 69 2.39 -2.30 -6.68
N MET A 70 3.29 -1.79 -7.53
CA MET A 70 2.95 -1.23 -8.85
C MET A 70 2.46 -2.31 -9.85
N LYS A 71 3.00 -3.54 -9.74
CA LYS A 71 2.54 -4.69 -10.55
C LYS A 71 1.22 -5.28 -10.03
N ASN A 72 1.04 -5.31 -8.70
CA ASN A 72 -0.10 -5.93 -8.02
C ASN A 72 -1.29 -4.97 -7.82
N CYS A 73 -1.14 -3.68 -8.13
CA CYS A 73 -2.30 -2.85 -8.38
C CYS A 73 -2.95 -3.42 -9.64
N GLY A 74 -4.01 -4.23 -9.45
CA GLY A 74 -4.69 -5.06 -10.45
C GLY A 74 -5.42 -4.28 -11.56
N LEU A 75 -4.91 -3.09 -11.86
CA LEU A 75 -5.26 -2.24 -12.98
C LEU A 75 -4.41 -2.67 -14.18
N GLU A 76 -5.09 -3.22 -15.18
CA GLU A 76 -4.56 -3.54 -16.49
C GLU A 76 -4.94 -2.46 -17.51
N VAL A 77 -4.17 -2.41 -18.61
CA VAL A 77 -4.50 -1.53 -19.73
C VAL A 77 -5.84 -1.99 -20.30
N GLY A 78 -6.82 -1.10 -20.32
CA GLY A 78 -8.18 -1.38 -20.74
C GLY A 78 -9.22 -1.35 -19.62
N ASP A 79 -8.80 -1.31 -18.35
CA ASP A 79 -9.73 -1.24 -17.23
C ASP A 79 -10.46 0.11 -17.14
N TYR A 80 -11.68 0.06 -16.62
CA TYR A 80 -12.49 1.24 -16.33
C TYR A 80 -12.27 1.70 -14.90
N VAL A 81 -11.85 2.94 -14.76
CA VAL A 81 -11.58 3.60 -13.48
C VAL A 81 -12.44 4.85 -13.34
N VAL A 82 -12.81 5.18 -12.10
CA VAL A 82 -13.51 6.43 -11.80
C VAL A 82 -12.59 7.33 -11.01
N HIS A 83 -12.23 8.47 -11.60
CA HIS A 83 -11.49 9.53 -10.94
C HIS A 83 -12.43 10.48 -10.20
N LYS A 84 -12.08 10.88 -8.97
CA LYS A 84 -12.91 11.75 -8.13
C LYS A 84 -13.29 13.08 -8.78
N VAL A 85 -12.42 13.64 -9.62
CA VAL A 85 -12.61 14.95 -10.27
C VAL A 85 -13.03 14.83 -11.74
N PHE A 86 -12.52 13.82 -12.46
CA PHE A 86 -12.65 13.73 -13.92
C PHE A 86 -13.72 12.72 -14.36
N GLY A 87 -14.33 12.00 -13.41
CA GLY A 87 -15.35 11.01 -13.71
C GLY A 87 -14.76 9.70 -14.21
N SER A 88 -15.53 8.96 -15.00
CA SER A 88 -15.15 7.65 -15.52
C SER A 88 -14.21 7.76 -16.72
N GLY A 89 -13.23 6.86 -16.76
CA GLY A 89 -12.28 6.76 -17.87
C GLY A 89 -11.72 5.34 -18.02
N LYS A 90 -11.06 5.12 -19.15
CA LYS A 90 -10.43 3.84 -19.51
C LYS A 90 -8.91 3.99 -19.52
N ILE A 91 -8.20 3.06 -18.91
CA ILE A 91 -6.73 3.06 -18.91
C ILE A 91 -6.24 2.72 -20.32
N ILE A 92 -5.42 3.59 -20.91
CA ILE A 92 -4.84 3.40 -22.25
C ILE A 92 -3.41 2.86 -22.16
N ASP A 93 -2.68 3.32 -21.14
CA ASP A 93 -1.25 3.06 -21.02
C ASP A 93 -0.85 3.05 -19.54
N LYS A 94 0.01 2.10 -19.19
CA LYS A 94 0.55 1.90 -17.84
C LYS A 94 2.07 1.83 -17.97
N GLY A 95 2.72 2.96 -17.75
CA GLY A 95 4.17 3.03 -17.58
C GLY A 95 4.57 2.75 -16.13
N ASP A 96 5.88 2.74 -15.86
CA ASP A 96 6.41 2.41 -14.54
C ASP A 96 5.90 3.36 -13.45
N ASN A 97 5.84 4.67 -13.70
CA ASN A 97 5.32 5.65 -12.72
C ASN A 97 4.21 6.56 -13.29
N CYS A 98 3.86 6.41 -14.56
CA CYS A 98 2.84 7.24 -15.21
C CYS A 98 1.69 6.37 -15.72
N LEU A 99 0.46 6.74 -15.37
CA LEU A 99 -0.77 6.09 -15.84
C LEU A 99 -1.53 7.05 -16.76
N LYS A 100 -1.85 6.64 -17.99
CA LYS A 100 -2.68 7.45 -18.89
C LYS A 100 -4.09 6.89 -18.96
N VAL A 101 -5.06 7.80 -18.79
CA VAL A 101 -6.49 7.47 -18.80
C VAL A 101 -7.22 8.35 -19.80
N LEU A 102 -8.06 7.71 -20.63
CA LEU A 102 -9.02 8.36 -21.51
C LEU A 102 -10.35 8.52 -20.78
N PHE A 103 -10.75 9.75 -20.47
CA PHE A 103 -12.03 10.03 -19.82
C PHE A 103 -13.18 10.11 -20.83
N SER A 104 -14.42 9.94 -20.35
CA SER A 104 -15.64 10.03 -21.17
C SER A 104 -15.78 11.33 -21.96
N ASP A 105 -15.12 12.40 -21.50
CA ASP A 105 -15.07 13.70 -22.17
C ASP A 105 -14.07 13.76 -23.33
N ASN A 106 -13.56 12.61 -23.80
CA ASN A 106 -12.58 12.48 -24.87
C ASN A 106 -11.21 13.14 -24.56
N ARG A 107 -10.86 13.24 -23.28
CA ARG A 107 -9.60 13.80 -22.79
C ARG A 107 -8.65 12.70 -22.33
N GLU A 108 -7.42 12.77 -22.80
CA GLU A 108 -6.32 11.90 -22.34
C GLU A 108 -5.50 12.64 -21.30
N ILE A 109 -5.42 12.09 -20.09
CA ILE A 109 -4.64 12.67 -18.99
C ILE A 109 -3.67 11.63 -18.45
N GLY A 110 -2.39 12.01 -18.38
CA GLY A 110 -1.35 11.26 -17.68
C GLY A 110 -1.29 11.66 -16.21
N PHE A 111 -1.19 10.67 -15.33
CA PHE A 111 -1.09 10.86 -13.89
C PHE A 111 0.15 10.16 -13.34
N ASP A 112 0.76 10.75 -12.31
CA ASP A 112 1.74 10.04 -11.52
C ASP A 112 1.04 9.02 -10.62
N PHE A 113 1.48 7.76 -10.72
CA PHE A 113 0.88 6.65 -9.99
C PHE A 113 0.95 6.85 -8.47
N SER A 114 2.07 7.37 -7.97
CA SER A 114 2.23 7.69 -6.54
C SER A 114 1.17 8.68 -6.05
N VAL A 115 0.82 9.67 -6.86
CA VAL A 115 -0.19 10.69 -6.52
C VAL A 115 -1.59 10.08 -6.56
N LEU A 116 -1.88 9.21 -7.54
CA LEU A 116 -3.16 8.51 -7.63
C LEU A 116 -3.41 7.60 -6.43
N TYR A 117 -2.40 6.80 -6.04
CA TYR A 117 -2.49 5.86 -4.93
C TYR A 117 -2.61 6.58 -3.59
N ASN A 118 -1.69 7.52 -3.31
CA ASN A 118 -1.70 8.26 -2.04
C ASN A 118 -2.93 9.17 -1.90
N GLY A 119 -3.43 9.72 -3.02
CA GLY A 119 -4.60 10.57 -3.03
C GLY A 119 -5.93 9.80 -3.01
N GLN A 120 -5.92 8.46 -3.09
CA GLN A 120 -7.12 7.61 -3.28
C GLN A 120 -8.02 8.15 -4.40
N LEU A 121 -7.40 8.63 -5.47
CA LEU A 121 -8.09 9.42 -6.50
C LEU A 121 -8.81 8.54 -7.52
N MET A 122 -8.46 7.24 -7.57
CA MET A 122 -9.10 6.23 -8.41
C MET A 122 -9.93 5.28 -7.56
N LYS A 123 -11.14 4.98 -8.04
CA LYS A 123 -11.91 3.81 -7.62
C LYS A 123 -12.00 2.84 -8.79
N ASP A 124 -11.74 1.57 -8.51
CA ASP A 124 -12.04 0.51 -9.47
C ASP A 124 -13.54 0.47 -9.74
N ALA A 125 -13.94 0.54 -11.01
CA ALA A 125 -15.33 0.30 -11.37
C ALA A 125 -15.69 -1.20 -11.26
N ALA A 126 -14.69 -2.09 -11.21
CA ALA A 126 -14.84 -3.53 -11.40
C ALA A 126 -14.98 -4.36 -10.10
N ARG A 127 -14.75 -3.80 -8.90
CA ARG A 127 -15.09 -4.52 -7.66
C ARG A 127 -16.58 -4.41 -7.37
N LYS A 128 -17.37 -5.16 -8.16
CA LYS A 128 -18.68 -5.65 -7.72
C LYS A 128 -18.47 -6.35 -6.39
N CYS A 129 -19.27 -5.96 -5.41
CA CYS A 129 -19.46 -6.67 -4.16
C CYS A 129 -19.44 -8.19 -4.39
N LEU A 130 -18.61 -8.88 -3.63
CA LEU A 130 -18.90 -10.21 -3.11
C LEU A 130 -18.92 -10.10 -1.59
#